data_AF-A0A8J5JRL1-F1
#
_entry.id   AF-A0A8J5JRL1-F1
#
_cell.length_a   1.000
_cell.length_b   1.000
_cell.length_c   1.000
_cell.angle_alpha   90.00
_cell.angle_beta   90.00
_cell.angle_gamma   90.00
#
_symmetry.space_group_name_H-M   'P 1'
#
loop_
_entity.id
_entity.type
_entity.pdbx_description
1 polymer ?
#
loop_
_entity_poly.entity_id
_entity_poly.type
_entity_poly.pdbx_seq_one_letter_code
_entity_poly.pdbx_strand_id
1 'polypeptide(L)'
;MTHLPPKSGTSQGIVTARQPPSSETITSKDINSVHLPLQPGDSHLPYEELNLKQIKQSPVDLFKETPETNDALNTNNNPQLKKILFWNDGYSSKHFGFGFGREPFLRAGCRVNTCFTTGDRSRFPLKEIDALIQSTSPHTRYVFWMMESASYLYGNIGHFNNIFNWTFTYRLDSDFPNPYGRVYRRRQPLQEPEEERNYAANKTKLAAWFVSNCWTVGGREELVKLLRKWIKIDQYGQCGSLSCVRKNSSGCYSMLEKNYKFYFSFENSLCQDYATEKLFNILR
;
A
#
# COMPACT_ATOMS: atom_id res chain seq x y z
N MET A 1 -7.73 22.95 25.25
CA MET A 1 -7.60 22.04 24.09
C MET A 1 -6.20 22.22 23.54
N THR A 2 -5.27 21.37 23.95
CA THR A 2 -3.88 21.42 23.51
C THR A 2 -3.75 20.66 22.19
N HIS A 3 -3.40 21.39 21.13
CA HIS A 3 -3.04 20.82 19.83
C HIS A 3 -1.84 19.89 20.00
N LEU A 4 -2.07 18.58 19.83
CA LEU A 4 -1.00 17.62 19.63
C LEU A 4 -0.44 17.82 18.21
N PRO A 5 0.89 17.92 18.03
CA PRO A 5 1.49 18.02 16.70
C PRO A 5 1.27 16.70 15.92
N PRO A 6 1.21 16.76 14.58
CA PRO A 6 1.02 15.57 13.76
C PRO A 6 2.20 14.61 13.96
N LYS A 7 1.92 13.37 14.35
CA LYS A 7 2.93 12.30 14.42
C LYS A 7 3.44 12.02 13.00
N SER A 8 4.76 12.01 12.84
CA SER A 8 5.46 11.60 11.62
C SER A 8 5.01 10.20 11.19
N GLY A 9 4.28 10.11 10.07
CA GLY A 9 3.85 8.83 9.47
C GLY A 9 2.47 8.82 8.82
N THR A 10 1.74 9.93 8.77
CA THR A 10 0.36 9.98 8.24
C THR A 10 0.31 10.11 6.73
N SER A 11 -0.50 9.25 6.07
CA SER A 11 -0.63 9.19 4.62
C SER A 11 -1.87 9.81 4.01
N GLN A 12 -1.73 11.09 3.67
CA GLN A 12 -2.72 11.88 2.94
C GLN A 12 -2.07 12.59 1.76
N GLY A 13 -2.75 12.62 0.62
CA GLY A 13 -2.31 13.42 -0.51
C GLY A 13 -3.39 13.50 -1.58
N ILE A 14 -3.19 14.43 -2.51
CA ILE A 14 -4.02 14.57 -3.70
C ILE A 14 -3.19 14.11 -4.88
N VAL A 15 -3.72 13.18 -5.68
CA VAL A 15 -3.10 12.75 -6.93
C VAL A 15 -3.94 13.34 -8.07
N THR A 16 -3.31 13.97 -9.06
CA THR A 16 -4.02 14.49 -10.24
C THR A 16 -3.51 13.85 -11.53
N ALA A 17 -4.43 13.54 -12.43
CA ALA A 17 -4.11 12.99 -13.75
C ALA A 17 -4.80 13.82 -14.83
N ARG A 18 -4.16 14.02 -15.99
CA ARG A 18 -4.83 14.69 -17.11
C ARG A 18 -5.98 13.84 -17.63
N GLN A 19 -7.05 14.52 -18.02
CA GLN A 19 -8.13 13.89 -18.78
C GLN A 19 -7.61 13.58 -20.20
N PRO A 20 -7.80 12.35 -20.73
CA PRO A 20 -7.53 12.08 -22.13
C PRO A 20 -8.45 12.94 -23.02
N PRO A 21 -8.00 13.37 -24.21
CA PRO A 21 -8.81 14.20 -25.11
C PRO A 21 -10.09 13.47 -25.52
N SER A 22 -11.21 14.19 -25.53
CA SER A 22 -12.52 13.68 -25.94
C SER A 22 -12.64 13.69 -27.46
N SER A 23 -12.06 12.69 -28.14
CA SER A 23 -12.45 12.28 -29.50
C SER A 23 -11.58 11.12 -30.01
N GLU A 24 -11.97 9.89 -29.71
CA GLU A 24 -11.86 8.80 -30.68
C GLU A 24 -13.16 8.00 -30.61
N THR A 25 -14.00 8.19 -31.60
CA THR A 25 -15.18 7.35 -31.84
C THR A 25 -14.65 5.94 -32.08
N ILE A 26 -14.77 5.06 -31.09
CA ILE A 26 -14.47 3.64 -31.27
C ILE A 26 -15.50 3.11 -32.27
N THR A 27 -15.13 3.04 -33.54
CA THR A 27 -15.91 2.32 -34.55
C THR A 27 -15.89 0.84 -34.21
N SER A 28 -17.05 0.20 -34.30
CA SER A 28 -17.36 -1.16 -33.85
C SER A 28 -16.67 -2.29 -34.63
N LYS A 29 -15.39 -2.15 -35.01
CA LYS A 29 -14.63 -3.17 -35.74
C LYS A 29 -13.52 -3.87 -34.96
N ASP A 30 -13.27 -3.49 -33.70
CA ASP A 30 -12.23 -4.14 -32.87
C ASP A 30 -12.75 -4.89 -31.63
N ILE A 31 -14.04 -5.25 -31.59
CA ILE A 31 -14.60 -6.02 -30.46
C ILE A 31 -14.73 -7.49 -30.83
N ASN A 32 -13.63 -8.23 -30.68
CA ASN A 32 -13.65 -9.68 -30.45
C ASN A 32 -13.12 -9.99 -29.05
N SER A 33 -13.67 -9.33 -28.02
CA SER A 33 -13.61 -9.85 -26.66
C SER A 33 -15.04 -10.05 -26.17
N VAL A 34 -15.36 -11.32 -25.91
CA VAL A 34 -16.64 -11.73 -25.32
C VAL A 34 -16.75 -11.06 -23.95
N HIS A 35 -17.68 -10.12 -23.82
CA HIS A 35 -17.97 -9.46 -22.55
C HIS A 35 -18.80 -10.41 -21.67
N LEU A 36 -18.13 -11.21 -20.85
CA LEU A 36 -18.75 -11.91 -19.73
C LEU A 36 -18.83 -10.94 -18.53
N PRO A 37 -19.99 -10.81 -17.86
CA PRO A 37 -20.11 -9.98 -16.67
C PRO A 37 -19.31 -10.57 -15.49
N LEU A 38 -18.53 -9.72 -14.82
CA LEU A 38 -17.61 -10.08 -13.74
C LEU A 38 -18.34 -10.61 -12.50
N GLN A 39 -17.88 -11.72 -11.92
CA GLN A 39 -18.34 -12.19 -10.61
C GLN A 39 -17.36 -11.81 -9.48
N PRO A 40 -17.81 -11.71 -8.21
CA PRO A 40 -16.95 -11.43 -7.07
C PRO A 40 -15.86 -12.52 -6.93
N GLY A 41 -14.60 -12.15 -7.13
CA GLY A 41 -13.45 -13.07 -7.10
C GLY A 41 -12.67 -13.16 -8.41
N ASP A 42 -13.20 -12.59 -9.50
CA ASP A 42 -12.48 -12.49 -10.78
C ASP A 42 -11.44 -11.35 -10.75
N SER A 43 -10.35 -11.55 -10.01
CA SER A 43 -9.15 -10.75 -10.25
C SER A 43 -8.46 -11.28 -11.51
N HIS A 44 -8.79 -10.73 -12.68
CA HIS A 44 -7.91 -10.83 -13.85
C HIS A 44 -6.64 -9.99 -13.64
N LEU A 45 -5.83 -10.33 -12.64
CA LEU A 45 -4.38 -10.13 -12.75
C LEU A 45 -3.83 -11.37 -13.45
N PRO A 46 -3.58 -11.34 -14.76
CA PRO A 46 -2.67 -12.30 -15.35
C PRO A 46 -1.28 -11.94 -14.82
N TYR A 47 -0.92 -12.47 -13.66
CA TYR A 47 0.43 -12.97 -13.50
C TYR A 47 0.47 -14.22 -14.40
N GLU A 48 0.68 -14.00 -15.69
CA GLU A 48 1.39 -14.98 -16.50
C GLU A 48 2.74 -15.15 -15.81
N GLU A 49 2.98 -16.37 -15.34
CA GLU A 49 4.23 -16.87 -14.75
C GLU A 49 5.32 -15.83 -14.45
N LEU A 50 5.12 -14.99 -13.43
CA LEU A 50 6.26 -14.46 -12.72
C LEU A 50 6.82 -15.64 -11.94
N ASN A 51 7.79 -16.30 -12.59
CA ASN A 51 8.52 -17.44 -12.11
C ASN A 51 9.14 -17.03 -10.77
N LEU A 52 8.49 -17.40 -9.65
CA LEU A 52 8.86 -17.01 -8.28
C LEU A 52 10.31 -17.38 -7.94
N LYS A 53 10.96 -18.24 -8.72
CA LYS A 53 12.39 -18.57 -8.66
C LYS A 53 13.32 -17.43 -9.10
N GLN A 54 12.82 -16.38 -9.76
CA GLN A 54 13.60 -15.21 -10.19
C GLN A 54 13.54 -14.02 -9.22
N ILE A 55 12.61 -14.00 -8.26
CA ILE A 55 12.59 -12.98 -7.20
C ILE A 55 13.63 -13.36 -6.15
N LYS A 56 14.90 -13.05 -6.42
CA LYS A 56 16.03 -13.31 -5.52
C LYS A 56 16.15 -12.31 -4.37
N GLN A 57 15.28 -11.30 -4.30
CA GLN A 57 15.39 -10.16 -3.39
C GLN A 57 14.11 -9.97 -2.60
N SER A 58 14.26 -9.63 -1.30
CA SER A 58 13.13 -9.38 -0.41
C SER A 58 12.28 -8.21 -0.95
N PRO A 59 10.95 -8.18 -0.71
CA PRO A 59 10.13 -7.02 -1.05
C PRO A 59 10.65 -5.69 -0.46
N VAL A 60 11.47 -5.75 0.60
CA VAL A 60 12.14 -4.58 1.21
C VAL A 60 13.32 -4.08 0.35
N ASP A 61 13.97 -4.97 -0.39
CA ASP A 61 15.09 -4.64 -1.29
C ASP A 61 14.61 -4.02 -2.61
N LEU A 62 13.35 -4.25 -3.02
CA LEU A 62 12.71 -3.59 -4.17
C LEU A 62 12.65 -2.06 -4.05
N PHE A 63 12.70 -1.55 -2.81
CA PHE A 63 12.57 -0.12 -2.49
C PHE A 63 13.91 0.55 -2.14
N LYS A 64 15.04 -0.14 -2.30
CA LYS A 64 16.36 0.47 -2.10
C LYS A 64 16.74 1.34 -3.30
N GLU A 65 17.26 2.53 -3.01
CA GLU A 65 17.75 3.47 -4.02
C GLU A 65 18.93 2.86 -4.79
N THR A 66 18.88 2.97 -6.12
CA THR A 66 20.06 2.80 -6.97
C THR A 66 20.53 4.18 -7.43
N PRO A 67 21.86 4.43 -7.52
CA PRO A 67 22.39 5.69 -8.01
C PRO A 67 21.84 6.02 -9.40
N GLU A 68 21.59 7.30 -9.66
CA GLU A 68 21.16 7.81 -10.96
C GLU A 68 22.20 7.46 -12.03
N THR A 69 21.86 6.55 -12.94
CA THR A 69 22.65 6.31 -14.15
C THR A 69 22.11 7.17 -15.29
N ASN A 70 23.01 7.91 -15.92
CA ASN A 70 22.77 8.68 -17.12
C ASN A 70 22.62 7.75 -18.33
N ASP A 71 21.47 7.08 -18.48
CA ASP A 71 21.15 6.38 -19.72
C ASP A 71 20.42 7.31 -20.69
N ALA A 72 21.23 8.10 -21.39
CA ALA A 72 20.94 8.50 -22.74
C ALA A 72 21.75 7.59 -23.67
N LEU A 73 21.09 6.77 -24.51
CA LEU A 73 21.30 6.70 -25.97
C LEU A 73 20.57 5.51 -26.63
N ASN A 74 19.89 5.84 -27.74
CA ASN A 74 19.59 5.06 -28.95
C ASN A 74 18.81 3.74 -28.90
N THR A 75 17.58 3.75 -29.43
CA THR A 75 17.18 3.03 -30.67
C THR A 75 15.75 3.41 -31.07
N ASN A 76 15.46 3.37 -32.38
CA ASN A 76 14.23 3.80 -33.07
C ASN A 76 12.93 3.01 -32.73
N ASN A 77 12.83 2.41 -31.55
CA ASN A 77 11.64 1.68 -31.07
C ASN A 77 11.42 1.88 -29.56
N ASN A 78 11.71 3.07 -29.02
CA ASN A 78 11.43 3.33 -27.62
C ASN A 78 9.97 3.81 -27.49
N PRO A 79 9.06 3.04 -26.85
CA PRO A 79 7.68 3.48 -26.67
C PRO A 79 7.66 4.80 -25.92
N GLN A 80 6.87 5.77 -26.41
CA GLN A 80 6.75 7.08 -25.79
C GLN A 80 6.33 6.93 -24.32
N LEU A 81 7.25 7.27 -23.41
CA LEU A 81 7.00 7.12 -21.97
C LEU A 81 6.02 8.18 -21.48
N LYS A 82 5.07 7.75 -20.67
CA LYS A 82 4.17 8.63 -19.91
C LYS A 82 4.93 9.28 -18.76
N LYS A 83 4.90 10.61 -18.67
CA LYS A 83 5.69 11.41 -17.73
C LYS A 83 4.84 11.75 -16.50
N ILE A 84 5.31 11.31 -15.33
CA ILE A 84 4.66 11.52 -14.04
C ILE A 84 5.56 12.43 -13.20
N LEU A 85 5.03 13.60 -12.83
CA LEU A 85 5.75 14.57 -12.01
C LEU A 85 5.27 14.50 -10.56
N PHE A 86 6.22 14.22 -9.67
CA PHE A 86 6.06 14.36 -8.22
C PHE A 86 6.30 15.82 -7.86
N TRP A 87 5.23 16.60 -7.75
CA TRP A 87 5.32 18.06 -7.61
C TRP A 87 5.94 18.46 -6.27
N ASN A 88 5.47 17.84 -5.20
CA ASN A 88 5.86 18.12 -3.82
C ASN A 88 6.42 16.87 -3.15
N ASP A 89 7.17 17.07 -2.09
CA ASP A 89 7.64 16.01 -1.20
C ASP A 89 6.43 15.35 -0.52
N GLY A 90 6.30 14.03 -0.68
CA GLY A 90 5.37 13.22 0.11
C GLY A 90 6.17 12.42 1.14
N TYR A 91 5.77 12.46 2.41
CA TYR A 91 6.41 11.62 3.46
C TYR A 91 7.90 11.92 3.69
N SER A 92 8.31 13.18 3.51
CA SER A 92 9.73 13.57 3.56
C SER A 92 10.58 12.90 2.46
N SER A 93 9.94 12.41 1.39
CA SER A 93 10.59 11.82 0.22
C SER A 93 10.05 12.46 -1.06
N LYS A 94 10.96 12.85 -1.96
CA LYS A 94 10.60 13.39 -3.29
C LYS A 94 10.15 12.33 -4.28
N HIS A 95 10.31 11.05 -3.93
CA HIS A 95 10.04 9.92 -4.80
C HIS A 95 8.88 9.03 -4.31
N PHE A 96 8.15 9.48 -3.27
CA PHE A 96 6.98 8.79 -2.70
C PHE A 96 7.26 7.31 -2.33
N GLY A 97 8.52 6.97 -2.01
CA GLY A 97 8.93 5.58 -1.78
C GLY A 97 8.96 4.68 -3.02
N PHE A 98 8.55 5.16 -4.20
CA PHE A 98 8.53 4.38 -5.44
C PHE A 98 9.85 4.51 -6.24
N GLY A 99 10.40 5.72 -6.32
CA GLY A 99 11.65 6.01 -7.03
C GLY A 99 11.46 6.88 -8.28
N PHE A 100 12.57 7.27 -8.90
CA PHE A 100 12.60 8.06 -10.14
C PHE A 100 12.95 7.21 -11.37
N GLY A 101 12.57 7.70 -12.54
CA GLY A 101 12.86 7.08 -13.83
C GLY A 101 11.82 6.04 -14.24
N ARG A 102 12.20 5.19 -15.20
CA ARG A 102 11.41 4.04 -15.66
C ARG A 102 11.68 2.79 -14.80
N GLU A 103 12.89 2.67 -14.27
CA GLU A 103 13.36 1.50 -13.51
C GLU A 103 12.42 1.03 -12.39
N PRO A 104 11.80 1.92 -11.58
CA PRO A 104 10.82 1.48 -10.58
C PRO A 104 9.68 0.63 -11.14
N PHE A 105 9.17 0.95 -12.34
CA PHE A 105 8.08 0.21 -12.97
C PHE A 105 8.53 -1.18 -13.45
N LEU A 106 9.76 -1.27 -13.96
CA LEU A 106 10.35 -2.54 -14.39
C LEU A 106 10.62 -3.44 -13.20
N ARG A 107 11.27 -2.92 -12.15
CA ARG A 107 11.56 -3.67 -10.91
C ARG A 107 10.30 -4.14 -10.20
N ALA A 108 9.25 -3.32 -10.19
CA ALA A 108 7.96 -3.68 -9.60
C ALA A 108 7.15 -4.68 -10.45
N GLY A 109 7.61 -5.04 -11.66
CA GLY A 109 6.89 -5.92 -12.57
C GLY A 109 5.54 -5.35 -13.01
N CYS A 110 5.45 -4.03 -13.19
CA CYS A 110 4.20 -3.37 -13.57
C CYS A 110 3.75 -3.82 -14.97
N ARG A 111 2.45 -4.14 -15.12
CA ARG A 111 1.83 -4.43 -16.43
C ARG A 111 2.04 -3.28 -17.42
N VAL A 112 1.91 -2.05 -16.93
CA VAL A 112 2.25 -0.84 -17.67
C VAL A 112 3.59 -0.33 -17.13
N ASN A 113 4.65 -0.51 -17.91
CA ASN A 113 6.00 -0.07 -17.55
C ASN A 113 6.54 1.03 -18.46
N THR A 114 5.70 1.59 -19.33
CA THR A 114 5.99 2.71 -20.23
C THR A 114 5.73 4.06 -19.53
N CYS A 115 6.18 4.17 -18.28
CA CYS A 115 6.03 5.36 -17.44
C CYS A 115 7.41 5.82 -16.95
N PHE A 116 7.51 7.11 -16.65
CA PHE A 116 8.72 7.76 -16.16
C PHE A 116 8.36 8.73 -15.03
N THR A 117 8.95 8.54 -13.85
CA THR A 117 8.75 9.44 -12.70
C THR A 117 9.90 10.42 -12.51
N THR A 118 9.60 11.67 -12.13
CA THR A 118 10.59 12.68 -11.77
C THR A 118 10.06 13.62 -10.69
N GLY A 119 10.94 14.14 -9.85
CA GLY A 119 10.68 15.25 -8.93
C GLY A 119 11.23 16.58 -9.44
N ASP A 120 12.03 16.56 -10.52
CA ASP A 120 12.54 17.77 -11.15
C ASP A 120 11.46 18.42 -12.01
N ARG A 121 10.99 19.59 -11.55
CA ARG A 121 9.94 20.40 -12.18
C ARG A 121 10.39 21.08 -13.48
N SER A 122 11.70 21.16 -13.72
CA SER A 122 12.29 21.79 -14.92
C SER A 122 12.60 20.78 -16.03
N ARG A 123 12.61 19.48 -15.70
CA ARG A 123 13.03 18.42 -16.62
C ARG A 123 12.18 18.31 -17.88
N PHE A 124 10.88 18.59 -17.78
CA PHE A 124 9.97 18.57 -18.91
C PHE A 124 9.02 19.78 -18.87
N PRO A 125 8.64 20.33 -20.04
CA PRO A 125 7.56 21.31 -20.11
C PRO A 125 6.27 20.76 -19.49
N LEU A 126 5.55 21.57 -18.69
CA LEU A 126 4.31 21.12 -18.03
C LEU A 126 3.28 20.55 -18.99
N LYS A 127 3.25 21.04 -20.24
CA LYS A 127 2.37 20.56 -21.32
C LYS A 127 2.58 19.08 -21.69
N GLU A 128 3.77 18.54 -21.42
CA GLU A 128 4.16 17.15 -21.72
C GLU A 128 4.00 16.21 -20.52
N ILE A 129 3.68 16.73 -19.33
CA ILE A 129 3.43 15.90 -18.15
C ILE A 129 2.04 15.27 -18.25
N ASP A 130 1.96 13.94 -18.17
CA ASP A 130 0.72 13.17 -18.24
C ASP A 130 -0.02 13.12 -16.89
N ALA A 131 0.72 13.07 -15.77
CA ALA A 131 0.15 13.05 -14.43
C ALA A 131 0.99 13.86 -13.42
N LEU A 132 0.31 14.46 -12.45
CA LEU A 132 0.88 15.37 -11.48
C LEU A 132 0.44 14.98 -10.07
N ILE A 133 1.39 14.64 -9.21
CA ILE A 133 1.11 14.25 -7.82
C ILE A 133 1.23 15.50 -6.94
N GLN A 134 0.14 15.85 -6.24
CA GLN A 134 -0.03 17.01 -5.35
C GLN A 134 0.06 18.40 -6.01
N SER A 135 -0.69 18.64 -7.09
CA SER A 135 -0.91 19.97 -7.66
C SER A 135 -2.38 20.15 -8.08
N THR A 136 -2.86 21.38 -8.24
CA THR A 136 -4.26 21.70 -8.58
C THR A 136 -4.36 22.30 -9.99
N SER A 137 -5.17 21.70 -10.86
CA SER A 137 -5.51 22.25 -12.19
C SER A 137 -6.98 21.99 -12.55
N PRO A 138 -7.73 22.96 -13.08
CA PRO A 138 -9.14 22.78 -13.44
C PRO A 138 -9.38 21.79 -14.60
N HIS A 139 -8.33 21.36 -15.33
CA HIS A 139 -8.44 20.44 -16.47
C HIS A 139 -7.94 19.01 -16.16
N THR A 140 -7.79 18.67 -14.88
CA THR A 140 -7.28 17.37 -14.43
C THR A 140 -8.32 16.64 -13.60
N ARG A 141 -8.33 15.30 -13.71
CA ARG A 141 -9.05 14.43 -12.78
C ARG A 141 -8.37 14.50 -11.41
N TYR A 142 -9.16 14.72 -10.37
CA TYR A 142 -8.72 14.71 -8.98
C TYR A 142 -8.94 13.34 -8.36
N VAL A 143 -7.88 12.76 -7.80
CA VAL A 143 -7.91 11.48 -7.10
C VAL A 143 -7.71 11.74 -5.61
N PHE A 144 -8.71 11.36 -4.82
CA PHE A 144 -8.64 11.37 -3.37
C PHE A 144 -7.78 10.21 -2.89
N TRP A 145 -6.61 10.50 -2.31
CA TRP A 145 -5.75 9.47 -1.76
C TRP A 145 -5.71 9.50 -0.24
N MET A 146 -6.11 8.38 0.37
CA MET A 146 -6.20 8.21 1.82
C MET A 146 -5.89 6.76 2.19
N MET A 147 -4.90 6.57 3.06
CA MET A 147 -4.59 5.25 3.62
C MET A 147 -5.05 5.09 5.07
N GLU A 148 -5.27 6.20 5.78
CA GLU A 148 -5.79 6.16 7.16
C GLU A 148 -7.30 5.91 7.19
N SER A 149 -7.77 5.32 8.29
CA SER A 149 -9.19 5.01 8.47
C SER A 149 -10.08 6.26 8.39
N ALA A 150 -11.32 6.11 7.90
CA ALA A 150 -12.26 7.24 7.79
C ALA A 150 -12.65 7.82 9.17
N SER A 151 -12.42 7.07 10.25
CA SER A 151 -12.64 7.53 11.63
C SER A 151 -11.55 8.49 12.14
N TYR A 152 -10.39 8.55 11.49
CA TYR A 152 -9.33 9.50 11.81
C TYR A 152 -9.32 10.64 10.79
N LEU A 153 -10.29 11.56 10.94
CA LEU A 153 -10.32 12.78 10.15
C LEU A 153 -9.35 13.81 10.73
N TYR A 154 -8.45 14.32 9.89
CA TYR A 154 -7.48 15.36 10.25
C TYR A 154 -8.00 16.78 9.98
N GLY A 155 -9.31 16.91 9.73
CA GLY A 155 -10.00 18.17 9.44
C GLY A 155 -11.41 17.93 8.93
N ASN A 156 -12.15 19.02 8.70
CA ASN A 156 -13.47 18.95 8.06
C ASN A 156 -13.30 18.63 6.57
N ILE A 157 -13.52 17.36 6.21
CA ILE A 157 -13.43 16.91 4.81
C ILE A 157 -14.59 17.40 3.94
N GLY A 158 -15.66 17.93 4.53
CA GLY A 158 -16.83 18.42 3.80
C GLY A 158 -16.52 19.58 2.85
N HIS A 159 -15.46 20.35 3.12
CA HIS A 159 -14.96 21.38 2.20
C HIS A 159 -14.46 20.82 0.86
N PHE A 160 -14.18 19.52 0.80
CA PHE A 160 -13.72 18.83 -0.40
C PHE A 160 -14.83 18.02 -1.09
N ASN A 161 -16.08 18.16 -0.65
CA ASN A 161 -17.21 17.54 -1.32
C ASN A 161 -17.26 17.97 -2.78
N ASN A 162 -17.48 17.00 -3.67
CA ASN A 162 -17.57 17.18 -5.12
C ASN A 162 -16.30 17.69 -5.82
N ILE A 163 -15.13 17.70 -5.13
CA ILE A 163 -13.85 18.06 -5.74
C ILE A 163 -13.21 16.86 -6.43
N PHE A 164 -13.32 15.67 -5.85
CA PHE A 164 -12.66 14.47 -6.34
C PHE A 164 -13.49 13.73 -7.38
N ASN A 165 -12.83 13.30 -8.45
CA ASN A 165 -13.43 12.45 -9.47
C ASN A 165 -13.25 10.97 -9.18
N TRP A 166 -12.11 10.60 -8.59
CA TRP A 166 -11.73 9.23 -8.30
C TRP A 166 -11.19 9.09 -6.88
N THR A 167 -11.15 7.85 -6.41
CA THR A 167 -10.67 7.46 -5.09
C THR A 167 -9.52 6.46 -5.22
N PHE A 168 -8.48 6.66 -4.42
CA PHE A 168 -7.33 5.78 -4.28
C PHE A 168 -7.18 5.51 -2.78
N THR A 169 -7.87 4.52 -2.24
CA THR A 169 -7.89 4.27 -0.78
C THR A 169 -7.77 2.79 -0.46
N TYR A 170 -7.70 2.44 0.83
CA TYR A 170 -7.71 1.04 1.25
C TYR A 170 -9.04 0.32 0.99
N ARG A 171 -10.16 1.06 0.81
CA ARG A 171 -11.45 0.43 0.53
C ARG A 171 -11.42 -0.31 -0.80
N LEU A 172 -12.01 -1.50 -0.82
CA LEU A 172 -11.99 -2.34 -2.01
C LEU A 172 -12.92 -1.84 -3.12
N ASP A 173 -13.83 -0.92 -2.79
CA ASP A 173 -14.73 -0.23 -3.72
C ASP A 173 -14.20 1.13 -4.22
N SER A 174 -12.93 1.46 -3.96
CA SER A 174 -12.30 2.64 -4.57
C SER A 174 -12.07 2.44 -6.08
N ASP A 175 -12.05 3.53 -6.85
CA ASP A 175 -11.69 3.49 -8.28
C ASP A 175 -10.31 2.83 -8.49
N PHE A 176 -9.40 3.10 -7.56
CA PHE A 176 -8.10 2.46 -7.45
C PHE A 176 -7.95 1.86 -6.04
N PRO A 177 -8.16 0.55 -5.85
CA PRO A 177 -7.98 -0.07 -4.54
C PRO A 177 -6.50 -0.19 -4.13
N ASN A 178 -6.15 0.39 -2.98
CA ASN A 178 -4.81 0.40 -2.40
C ASN A 178 -4.77 -0.19 -0.98
N PRO A 179 -5.15 -1.46 -0.78
CA PRO A 179 -5.07 -2.08 0.54
C PRO A 179 -3.61 -2.26 0.98
N TYR A 180 -3.36 -2.29 2.29
CA TYR A 180 -2.02 -2.52 2.86
C TYR A 180 -1.43 -3.90 2.51
N GLY A 181 -2.27 -4.86 2.11
CA GLY A 181 -1.86 -6.18 1.68
C GLY A 181 -2.99 -6.92 0.99
N ARG A 182 -2.63 -8.04 0.35
CA ARG A 182 -3.56 -8.90 -0.40
C ARG A 182 -3.22 -10.36 -0.13
N VAL A 183 -4.24 -11.18 0.08
CA VAL A 183 -4.11 -12.63 0.23
C VAL A 183 -4.73 -13.27 -1.00
N TYR A 184 -3.96 -14.11 -1.68
CA TYR A 184 -4.43 -14.82 -2.87
C TYR A 184 -4.42 -16.31 -2.60
N ARG A 185 -5.44 -17.00 -3.12
CA ARG A 185 -5.44 -18.46 -3.16
C ARG A 185 -4.29 -18.93 -4.05
N ARG A 186 -3.49 -19.87 -3.55
CA ARG A 186 -2.44 -20.50 -4.37
C ARG A 186 -3.11 -21.34 -5.47
N ARG A 187 -2.58 -21.26 -6.70
CA ARG A 187 -3.04 -22.08 -7.83
C ARG A 187 -2.80 -23.57 -7.57
N GLN A 188 -1.62 -23.88 -7.05
CA GLN A 188 -1.30 -25.21 -6.55
C GLN A 188 -1.40 -25.17 -5.02
N PRO A 189 -2.22 -26.04 -4.41
CA PRO A 189 -2.17 -26.25 -2.97
C PRO A 189 -0.72 -26.53 -2.55
N LEU A 190 -0.36 -26.12 -1.34
CA LEU A 190 0.85 -26.68 -0.74
C LEU A 190 0.65 -28.20 -0.69
N GLN A 191 1.71 -28.98 -0.97
CA GLN A 191 1.68 -30.39 -0.60
C GLN A 191 1.25 -30.44 0.86
N GLU A 192 0.15 -31.12 1.14
CA GLU A 192 -0.28 -31.29 2.52
C GLU A 192 0.91 -31.87 3.28
N PRO A 193 1.29 -31.29 4.42
CA PRO A 193 2.33 -31.90 5.23
C PRO A 193 1.92 -33.36 5.49
N GLU A 194 2.85 -34.30 5.35
CA GLU A 194 2.59 -35.74 5.60
C GLU A 194 2.05 -36.01 7.02
N GLU A 195 2.13 -35.03 7.94
CA GLU A 195 1.68 -35.12 9.33
C GLU A 195 0.93 -33.86 9.78
N GLU A 196 0.00 -34.01 10.73
CA GLU A 196 -0.66 -32.91 11.46
C GLU A 196 0.38 -32.05 12.21
N ARG A 197 0.92 -31.04 11.55
CA ARG A 197 1.91 -30.14 12.15
C ARG A 197 1.28 -29.34 13.30
N ASN A 198 1.76 -29.58 14.52
CA ASN A 198 1.40 -28.75 15.67
C ASN A 198 2.13 -27.40 15.62
N TYR A 199 1.50 -26.37 15.07
CA TYR A 199 2.04 -25.00 15.02
C TYR A 199 2.24 -24.36 16.40
N ALA A 200 1.66 -24.94 17.46
CA ALA A 200 1.84 -24.49 18.84
C ALA A 200 3.04 -25.15 19.55
N ALA A 201 3.67 -26.15 18.93
CA ALA A 201 4.80 -26.87 19.52
C ALA A 201 5.93 -25.91 19.90
N ASN A 202 6.53 -26.13 21.09
CA ASN A 202 7.62 -25.33 21.67
C ASN A 202 7.31 -23.84 21.98
N LYS A 203 6.14 -23.31 21.61
CA LYS A 203 5.73 -21.95 21.96
C LYS A 203 5.28 -21.90 23.43
N THR A 204 6.04 -21.18 24.25
CA THR A 204 5.81 -21.08 25.71
C THR A 204 4.86 -19.94 26.10
N LYS A 205 4.67 -18.95 25.24
CA LYS A 205 3.85 -17.77 25.53
C LYS A 205 2.51 -17.80 24.80
N LEU A 206 1.48 -17.25 25.43
CA LEU A 206 0.12 -17.32 24.92
C LEU A 206 -0.13 -16.27 23.82
N ALA A 207 -0.23 -15.00 24.19
CA ALA A 207 -0.59 -13.93 23.26
C ALA A 207 0.36 -12.73 23.36
N ALA A 208 0.64 -12.10 22.21
CA ALA A 208 1.36 -10.84 22.14
C ALA A 208 0.53 -9.76 21.43
N TRP A 209 0.75 -8.51 21.81
CA TRP A 209 0.13 -7.36 21.17
C TRP A 209 1.12 -6.20 21.03
N PHE A 210 1.38 -5.77 19.79
CA PHE A 210 2.28 -4.65 19.49
C PHE A 210 1.45 -3.38 19.30
N VAL A 211 1.65 -2.38 20.16
CA VAL A 211 0.81 -1.19 20.18
C VAL A 211 1.56 0.04 20.70
N SER A 212 1.40 1.16 20.00
CA SER A 212 1.97 2.47 20.41
C SER A 212 0.97 3.63 20.26
N ASN A 213 -0.25 3.37 19.80
CA ASN A 213 -1.35 4.32 19.90
C ASN A 213 -2.34 3.79 20.94
N CYS A 214 -2.39 4.47 22.09
CA CYS A 214 -3.03 4.00 23.32
C CYS A 214 -4.46 4.53 23.51
N TRP A 215 -4.93 5.33 22.56
CA TRP A 215 -6.27 5.93 22.56
C TRP A 215 -6.81 5.86 21.16
N THR A 216 -7.80 4.98 20.95
CA THR A 216 -8.27 4.67 19.61
C THR A 216 -9.77 4.74 19.49
N VAL A 217 -10.25 5.19 18.33
CA VAL A 217 -11.70 5.28 18.06
C VAL A 217 -12.32 3.87 18.05
N GLY A 218 -11.56 2.85 17.66
CA GLY A 218 -11.99 1.45 17.66
C GLY A 218 -12.04 0.78 19.04
N GLY A 219 -11.56 1.41 20.12
CA GLY A 219 -11.63 0.88 21.49
C GLY A 219 -10.88 -0.44 21.73
N ARG A 220 -9.81 -0.68 20.96
CA ARG A 220 -9.03 -1.94 21.07
C ARG A 220 -8.33 -2.09 22.42
N GLU A 221 -8.02 -0.98 23.07
CA GLU A 221 -7.39 -0.91 24.37
C GLU A 221 -8.33 -1.40 25.48
N GLU A 222 -9.62 -1.06 25.43
CA GLU A 222 -10.65 -1.57 26.33
C GLU A 222 -10.82 -3.08 26.15
N LEU A 223 -10.87 -3.55 24.90
CA LEU A 223 -10.95 -4.98 24.59
C LEU A 223 -9.78 -5.75 25.23
N VAL A 224 -8.55 -5.30 25.01
CA VAL A 224 -7.37 -5.96 25.57
C VAL A 224 -7.36 -5.85 27.10
N LYS A 225 -7.76 -4.72 27.68
CA LYS A 225 -7.90 -4.56 29.14
C LYS A 225 -8.87 -5.59 29.74
N LEU A 226 -9.97 -5.90 29.07
CA LEU A 226 -10.92 -6.93 29.48
C LEU A 226 -10.35 -8.34 29.32
N LEU A 227 -9.71 -8.64 28.19
CA LEU A 227 -9.11 -9.96 27.92
C LEU A 227 -7.99 -10.30 28.92
N ARG A 228 -7.20 -9.31 29.35
CA ARG A 228 -6.10 -9.50 30.32
C ARG A 228 -6.55 -10.03 31.69
N LYS A 229 -7.84 -9.98 32.01
CA LYS A 229 -8.40 -10.59 33.23
C LYS A 229 -8.42 -12.12 33.16
N TRP A 230 -8.41 -12.69 31.96
CA TRP A 230 -8.61 -14.12 31.72
C TRP A 230 -7.40 -14.80 31.09
N ILE A 231 -6.63 -14.07 30.28
CA ILE A 231 -5.48 -14.60 29.57
C ILE A 231 -4.25 -13.71 29.71
N LYS A 232 -3.07 -14.33 29.74
CA LYS A 232 -1.80 -13.59 29.72
C LYS A 232 -1.53 -13.02 28.33
N ILE A 233 -1.44 -11.69 28.26
CA ILE A 233 -1.13 -10.95 27.04
C ILE A 233 0.11 -10.09 27.30
N ASP A 234 1.17 -10.35 26.56
CA ASP A 234 2.39 -9.57 26.59
C ASP A 234 2.24 -8.38 25.63
N GLN A 235 2.27 -7.16 26.18
CA GLN A 235 2.03 -5.92 25.44
C GLN A 235 3.34 -5.18 25.18
N TYR A 236 3.68 -4.98 23.91
CA TYR A 236 4.89 -4.33 23.46
C TYR A 236 4.61 -2.94 22.88
N GLY A 237 5.53 -2.00 23.12
CA GLY A 237 5.46 -0.64 22.58
C GLY A 237 5.01 0.39 23.62
N GLN A 238 4.72 1.61 23.20
CA GLN A 238 4.50 2.75 24.10
C GLN A 238 3.32 2.59 25.09
N CYS A 239 2.40 1.67 24.81
CA CYS A 239 1.23 1.43 25.66
C CYS A 239 1.42 0.26 26.63
N GLY A 240 2.59 -0.39 26.62
CA GLY A 240 2.91 -1.54 27.46
C GLY A 240 4.28 -1.43 28.12
N SER A 241 4.65 -2.44 28.91
CA SER A 241 5.91 -2.49 29.64
C SER A 241 7.04 -3.18 28.86
N LEU A 242 6.73 -3.87 27.76
CA LEU A 242 7.71 -4.56 26.92
C LEU A 242 8.08 -3.69 25.73
N SER A 243 9.31 -3.84 25.23
CA SER A 243 9.82 -3.05 24.12
C SER A 243 10.11 -3.90 22.89
N CYS A 244 9.63 -3.43 21.75
CA CYS A 244 10.05 -3.87 20.43
C CYS A 244 10.26 -2.58 19.62
N VAL A 245 11.53 -2.20 19.43
CA VAL A 245 11.86 -0.98 18.68
C VAL A 245 11.67 -1.20 17.19
N ARG A 246 11.10 -0.20 16.48
CA ARG A 246 10.84 -0.28 15.03
C ARG A 246 12.06 -0.64 14.19
N LYS A 247 13.25 -0.18 14.60
CA LYS A 247 14.53 -0.52 13.95
C LYS A 247 14.83 -2.02 13.94
N ASN A 248 14.25 -2.78 14.87
CA ASN A 248 14.40 -4.23 14.99
C ASN A 248 13.06 -4.98 14.76
N SER A 249 12.19 -4.44 13.88
CA SER A 249 10.88 -5.04 13.59
C SER A 249 11.00 -6.50 13.15
N SER A 250 11.95 -6.82 12.27
CA SER A 250 12.20 -8.20 11.82
C SER A 250 12.54 -9.14 12.98
N GLY A 251 13.39 -8.73 13.90
CA GLY A 251 13.73 -9.53 15.08
C GLY A 251 12.52 -9.76 15.99
N CYS A 252 11.66 -8.75 16.13
CA CYS A 252 10.43 -8.90 16.90
C CYS A 252 9.43 -9.87 16.26
N TYR A 253 9.26 -9.84 14.93
CA TYR A 253 8.38 -10.77 14.24
C TYR A 253 8.91 -12.21 14.34
N SER A 254 10.22 -12.43 14.21
CA SER A 254 10.81 -13.76 14.46
C SER A 254 10.59 -14.23 15.90
N MET A 255 10.67 -13.31 16.86
CA MET A 255 10.39 -13.59 18.27
C MET A 255 8.92 -14.00 18.50
N LEU A 256 7.97 -13.33 17.81
CA LEU A 256 6.55 -13.73 17.84
C LEU A 256 6.34 -15.15 17.29
N GLU A 257 6.92 -15.43 16.11
CA GLU A 257 6.84 -16.73 15.46
C GLU A 257 7.44 -17.85 16.32
N LYS A 258 8.52 -17.59 17.05
CA LYS A 258 9.14 -18.63 17.89
C LYS A 258 8.42 -18.86 19.21
N ASN A 259 7.90 -17.81 19.83
CA ASN A 259 7.52 -17.87 21.26
C ASN A 259 6.02 -17.82 21.52
N TYR A 260 5.21 -17.22 20.65
CA TYR A 260 3.80 -16.93 20.93
C TYR A 260 2.84 -17.78 20.11
N LYS A 261 1.77 -18.26 20.75
CA LYS A 261 0.68 -19.00 20.09
C LYS A 261 -0.26 -18.08 19.32
N PHE A 262 -0.52 -16.88 19.86
CA PHE A 262 -1.42 -15.90 19.26
C PHE A 262 -0.75 -14.52 19.16
N TYR A 263 -1.13 -13.78 18.14
CA TYR A 263 -0.79 -12.37 17.98
C TYR A 263 -2.07 -11.58 17.69
N PHE A 264 -2.24 -10.45 18.39
CA PHE A 264 -3.39 -9.57 18.20
C PHE A 264 -3.06 -8.48 17.20
N SER A 265 -3.70 -8.52 16.03
CA SER A 265 -3.57 -7.56 14.94
C SER A 265 -4.67 -6.48 14.96
N PHE A 266 -5.09 -6.03 16.15
CA PHE A 266 -6.21 -5.09 16.29
C PHE A 266 -5.92 -3.71 15.69
N GLU A 267 -6.82 -3.26 14.82
CA GLU A 267 -6.77 -1.94 14.20
C GLU A 267 -7.21 -0.81 15.13
N ASN A 268 -6.74 0.40 14.85
CA ASN A 268 -7.11 1.60 15.62
C ASN A 268 -8.54 2.09 15.36
N SER A 269 -9.21 1.58 14.32
CA SER A 269 -10.57 1.94 13.96
C SER A 269 -11.32 0.74 13.39
N LEU A 270 -12.64 0.74 13.55
CA LEU A 270 -13.53 -0.25 12.95
C LEU A 270 -14.12 0.35 11.66
N CYS A 271 -13.41 0.17 10.56
CA CYS A 271 -13.82 0.64 9.24
C CYS A 271 -13.89 -0.52 8.26
N GLN A 272 -14.84 -0.48 7.32
CA GLN A 272 -14.97 -1.46 6.26
C GLN A 272 -13.64 -1.58 5.48
N ASP A 273 -13.17 -2.80 5.23
CA ASP A 273 -11.94 -3.14 4.51
C ASP A 273 -10.62 -2.64 5.14
N TYR A 274 -10.66 -2.00 6.32
CA TYR A 274 -9.47 -1.45 6.96
C TYR A 274 -8.68 -2.54 7.68
N ALA A 275 -7.83 -3.25 6.91
CA ALA A 275 -6.81 -4.15 7.41
C ALA A 275 -5.43 -3.64 6.98
N THR A 276 -4.49 -3.56 7.93
CA THR A 276 -3.21 -2.85 7.75
C THR A 276 -2.00 -3.76 7.89
N GLU A 277 -0.80 -3.16 7.98
CA GLU A 277 0.45 -3.86 8.27
C GLU A 277 0.37 -4.75 9.52
N LYS A 278 -0.53 -4.45 10.46
CA LYS A 278 -0.73 -5.22 11.69
C LYS A 278 -1.13 -6.66 11.39
N LEU A 279 -2.00 -6.88 10.40
CA LEU A 279 -2.37 -8.22 9.94
C LEU A 279 -1.32 -8.76 8.98
N PHE A 280 -0.98 -8.00 7.94
CA PHE A 280 -0.22 -8.52 6.81
C PHE A 280 1.25 -8.82 7.14
N ASN A 281 1.87 -8.14 8.09
CA ASN A 281 3.27 -8.44 8.45
C ASN A 281 3.44 -9.81 9.12
N ILE A 282 2.37 -10.40 9.67
CA ILE A 282 2.39 -11.72 10.31
C ILE A 282 2.14 -12.85 9.31
N LEU A 283 1.50 -12.54 8.19
CA LEU A 283 1.17 -13.52 7.14
C LEU A 283 2.29 -13.70 6.10
N ARG A 284 3.40 -12.95 6.24
CA ARG A 284 4.53 -12.94 5.29
C ARG A 284 5.50 -14.08 5.54
#